data_AF-A0A6P5GMS4-F1
#
_entry.id   AF-A0A6P5GMS4-F1
#
_cell.length_a   1.000
_cell.length_b   1.000
_cell.length_c   1.000
_cell.angle_alpha   90.00
_cell.angle_beta   90.00
_cell.angle_gamma   90.00
#
_symmetry.space_group_name_H-M   'P 1'
#
loop_
_entity.id
_entity.type
_entity.pdbx_description
1 polymer ?
#
loop_
_entity_poly.entity_id
_entity_poly.type
_entity_poly.pdbx_seq_one_letter_code
_entity_poly.pdbx_strand_id
1 'polypeptide(L)'
;MENKALLKSEGLIRALCFVLSCITALVMCLNAQTKTVFFVQNKATPKDIHALWILGMVASAAAAYHLLHLFKCFYFQFVARKLIPSNKSIAWFCFLLDQGVTYVLFSATMAALQGSLIAVTGVGSFQWSKVCNIYTRFCVQVGGSLICGIAASLAMAVVSSLSAYRLFRLYPSVARSASPRRWRCWALL
;
A
#
# COMPACT_ATOMS: atom_id res chain seq x y z
N MET A 1 13.05 22.76 -12.27
CA MET A 1 11.94 22.05 -12.96
C MET A 1 11.75 20.62 -12.46
N GLU A 2 12.84 19.91 -12.14
CA GLU A 2 12.85 18.54 -11.58
C GLU A 2 11.87 18.28 -10.43
N ASN A 3 11.83 19.16 -9.41
CA ASN A 3 10.96 18.96 -8.25
C ASN A 3 9.46 18.99 -8.59
N LYS A 4 9.03 19.77 -9.60
CA LYS A 4 7.61 19.83 -10.00
C LYS A 4 7.17 18.56 -10.75
N ALA A 5 8.04 18.03 -11.60
CA ALA A 5 7.78 16.79 -12.33
C ALA A 5 7.69 15.58 -11.36
N LEU A 6 8.59 15.52 -10.38
CA LEU A 6 8.57 14.50 -9.33
C LEU A 6 7.28 14.54 -8.50
N LEU A 7 6.85 15.72 -8.05
CA LEU A 7 5.59 15.88 -7.30
C LEU A 7 4.37 15.45 -8.13
N LYS A 8 4.33 15.80 -9.43
CA LYS A 8 3.26 15.35 -10.33
C LYS A 8 3.25 13.82 -10.48
N SER A 9 4.43 13.22 -10.68
CA SER A 9 4.56 11.76 -10.80
C SER A 9 4.12 11.03 -9.53
N GLU A 10 4.50 11.52 -8.34
CA GLU A 10 4.05 10.95 -7.08
C GLU A 10 2.53 11.03 -6.94
N GLY A 11 1.92 12.17 -7.29
CA GLY A 11 0.47 12.33 -7.25
C GLY A 11 -0.24 11.31 -8.15
N LEU A 12 0.28 11.06 -9.36
CA LEU A 12 -0.26 10.05 -10.28
C LEU A 12 -0.12 8.63 -9.72
N ILE A 13 1.05 8.30 -9.13
CA ILE A 13 1.27 6.98 -8.54
C ILE A 13 0.35 6.78 -7.32
N ARG A 14 0.15 7.80 -6.47
CA ARG A 14 -0.80 7.73 -5.34
C ARG A 14 -2.24 7.59 -5.81
N ALA A 15 -2.64 8.25 -6.90
CA ALA A 15 -3.95 8.05 -7.51
C ALA A 15 -4.13 6.63 -8.05
N LEU A 16 -3.09 6.08 -8.68
CA LEU A 16 -3.09 4.67 -9.11
C LEU A 16 -3.22 3.71 -7.92
N CYS A 17 -2.46 3.95 -6.83
CA CYS A 17 -2.55 3.15 -5.60
C CYS A 17 -3.97 3.20 -5.01
N PHE A 18 -4.59 4.38 -4.98
CA PHE A 18 -5.97 4.55 -4.54
C PHE A 18 -6.93 3.71 -5.38
N VAL A 19 -6.89 3.83 -6.71
CA VAL A 19 -7.78 3.09 -7.61
C VAL A 19 -7.60 1.58 -7.46
N LEU A 20 -6.36 1.08 -7.48
CA LEU A 20 -6.08 -0.35 -7.33
C LEU A 20 -6.51 -0.88 -5.96
N SER A 21 -6.28 -0.12 -4.89
CA SER A 21 -6.71 -0.49 -3.53
C SER A 21 -8.24 -0.46 -3.40
N CYS A 22 -8.92 0.50 -4.02
CA CYS A 22 -10.37 0.54 -4.09
C CYS A 22 -10.95 -0.65 -4.84
N ILE A 23 -10.40 -1.00 -6.02
CA ILE A 23 -10.82 -2.20 -6.75
C ILE A 23 -10.63 -3.43 -5.87
N THR A 24 -9.47 -3.56 -5.24
CA THR A 24 -9.17 -4.69 -4.36
C THR A 24 -10.16 -4.79 -3.21
N ALA A 25 -10.41 -3.67 -2.51
CA ALA A 25 -11.35 -3.57 -1.41
C ALA A 25 -12.79 -3.87 -1.83
N LEU A 26 -13.27 -3.25 -2.91
CA LEU A 26 -14.63 -3.46 -3.42
C LEU A 26 -14.83 -4.92 -3.83
N VAL A 27 -13.88 -5.51 -4.56
CA VAL A 27 -13.98 -6.92 -4.97
C VAL A 27 -13.94 -7.83 -3.74
N MET A 28 -13.09 -7.59 -2.74
CA MET A 28 -13.01 -8.46 -1.56
C MET A 28 -14.20 -8.30 -0.60
N CYS A 29 -14.70 -7.07 -0.41
CA CYS A 29 -15.80 -6.77 0.50
C CYS A 29 -17.19 -7.01 -0.13
N LEU A 30 -17.35 -6.72 -1.43
CA LEU A 30 -18.65 -6.84 -2.11
C LEU A 30 -18.85 -8.21 -2.78
N ASN A 31 -17.80 -8.99 -3.07
CA ASN A 31 -17.99 -10.37 -3.56
C ASN A 31 -18.34 -11.36 -2.44
N ALA A 32 -19.12 -10.92 -1.46
CA ALA A 32 -19.87 -11.81 -0.59
C ALA A 32 -20.93 -12.57 -1.41
N GLN A 33 -20.51 -13.59 -2.17
CA GLN A 33 -21.42 -14.55 -2.74
C GLN A 33 -21.79 -15.59 -1.68
N THR A 34 -22.96 -15.41 -1.07
CA THR A 34 -23.69 -16.51 -0.44
C THR A 34 -24.40 -17.32 -1.52
N LYS A 35 -23.80 -18.44 -1.93
CA LYS A 35 -24.47 -19.49 -2.72
C LYS A 35 -24.46 -20.79 -1.90
N THR A 36 -25.66 -21.24 -1.53
CA THR A 36 -25.91 -22.55 -0.90
C THR A 36 -25.88 -23.63 -1.98
N VAL A 37 -24.95 -24.59 -1.88
CA VAL A 37 -24.85 -25.71 -2.83
C VAL A 37 -24.94 -27.03 -2.05
N PHE A 38 -26.06 -27.74 -2.28
CA PHE A 38 -26.38 -29.14 -1.93
C PHE A 38 -26.32 -29.59 -0.47
N PHE A 39 -27.49 -29.64 0.20
CA PHE A 39 -27.94 -30.42 1.40
C PHE A 39 -27.00 -30.61 2.61
N VAL A 40 -25.79 -30.05 2.55
CA VAL A 40 -24.85 -29.79 3.62
C VAL A 40 -24.62 -28.29 3.53
N GLN A 41 -24.95 -27.57 4.59
CA GLN A 41 -24.81 -26.11 4.71
C GLN A 41 -23.32 -25.71 4.76
N ASN A 42 -22.55 -25.98 3.70
CA ASN A 42 -21.23 -25.38 3.53
C ASN A 42 -21.41 -24.03 2.87
N LYS A 43 -21.72 -23.04 3.72
CA LYS A 43 -21.43 -21.63 3.44
C LYS A 43 -19.93 -21.55 3.14
N ALA A 44 -19.58 -21.22 1.90
CA ALA A 44 -18.28 -20.68 1.56
C ALA A 44 -18.44 -19.15 1.47
N THR A 45 -18.74 -18.56 2.62
CA THR A 45 -18.76 -17.12 2.84
C THR A 45 -17.31 -16.62 2.68
N PRO A 46 -17.05 -15.40 2.17
CA PRO A 46 -15.74 -14.76 2.32
C PRO A 46 -15.34 -14.49 3.79
N LYS A 47 -16.23 -14.80 4.75
CA LYS A 47 -15.92 -14.94 6.18
C LYS A 47 -15.22 -16.25 6.56
N ASP A 48 -15.30 -17.29 5.72
CA ASP A 48 -14.75 -18.62 6.03
C ASP A 48 -13.26 -18.71 5.66
N ILE A 49 -12.76 -17.78 4.84
CA ILE A 49 -11.34 -17.57 4.60
C ILE A 49 -10.98 -16.20 5.17
N HIS A 50 -10.66 -16.17 6.47
CA HIS A 50 -10.29 -14.96 7.21
C HIS A 50 -9.28 -14.06 6.45
N ALA A 51 -8.38 -14.66 5.67
CA ALA A 51 -7.39 -13.94 4.87
C ALA A 51 -8.01 -13.00 3.82
N LEU A 52 -9.11 -13.39 3.15
CA LEU A 52 -9.77 -12.55 2.13
C LEU A 52 -10.47 -11.35 2.77
N TRP A 53 -11.13 -11.56 3.92
CA TRP A 53 -11.73 -10.49 4.69
C TRP A 53 -10.69 -9.48 5.19
N ILE A 54 -9.59 -9.99 5.76
CA ILE A 54 -8.48 -9.16 6.24
C ILE A 54 -7.91 -8.33 5.08
N LEU A 55 -7.68 -8.93 3.90
CA LEU A 55 -7.24 -8.21 2.72
C LEU A 55 -8.21 -7.08 2.33
N GLY A 56 -9.52 -7.33 2.36
CA GLY A 56 -10.53 -6.31 2.07
C GLY A 56 -10.47 -5.11 3.03
N MET A 57 -10.32 -5.37 4.34
CA MET A 57 -10.17 -4.32 5.36
C MET A 57 -8.87 -3.53 5.18
N VAL A 58 -7.76 -4.23 4.97
CA VAL A 58 -6.45 -3.62 4.74
C VAL A 58 -6.44 -2.77 3.47
N ALA A 59 -7.00 -3.28 2.36
CA ALA A 59 -7.12 -2.54 1.11
C ALA A 59 -8.01 -1.30 1.26
N SER A 60 -9.07 -1.38 2.07
CA SER A 60 -9.94 -0.24 2.38
C SER A 60 -9.18 0.85 3.15
N ALA A 61 -8.40 0.45 4.17
CA ALA A 61 -7.56 1.37 4.94
C ALA A 61 -6.47 2.02 4.06
N ALA A 62 -5.82 1.24 3.19
CA ALA A 62 -4.84 1.74 2.23
C ALA A 62 -5.46 2.74 1.24
N ALA A 63 -6.65 2.45 0.72
CA ALA A 63 -7.38 3.37 -0.14
C ALA A 63 -7.69 4.69 0.57
N ALA A 64 -8.23 4.63 1.79
CA ALA A 64 -8.50 5.83 2.58
C ALA A 64 -7.21 6.65 2.84
N TYR A 65 -6.10 5.98 3.15
CA TYR A 65 -4.80 6.63 3.32
C TYR A 65 -4.34 7.39 2.08
N HIS A 66 -4.38 6.77 0.90
CA HIS A 66 -3.98 7.43 -0.34
C HIS A 66 -4.91 8.58 -0.71
N LEU A 67 -6.21 8.43 -0.47
CA LEU A 67 -7.20 9.48 -0.68
C LEU A 67 -6.92 10.71 0.20
N LEU A 68 -6.65 10.51 1.49
CA LEU A 68 -6.28 11.59 2.41
C LEU A 68 -5.01 12.33 1.96
N HIS A 69 -4.00 11.60 1.49
CA HIS A 69 -2.78 12.22 0.94
C HIS A 69 -3.05 13.04 -0.33
N LEU A 70 -3.92 12.55 -1.23
CA LEU A 70 -4.33 13.30 -2.43
C LEU A 70 -5.09 14.57 -2.06
N PHE A 71 -6.04 14.50 -1.13
CA PHE A 71 -6.75 15.69 -0.62
C PHE A 71 -5.80 16.68 0.02
N LYS A 72 -4.84 16.21 0.83
CA LYS A 72 -3.80 17.05 1.42
C LYS A 72 -3.01 17.78 0.33
N CYS A 73 -2.54 17.07 -0.70
CA CYS A 73 -1.81 17.67 -1.82
C CYS A 73 -2.67 18.67 -2.60
N PHE A 74 -3.92 18.34 -2.88
CA PHE A 74 -4.85 19.23 -3.58
C PHE A 74 -5.14 20.51 -2.78
N TYR A 75 -5.42 20.37 -1.49
CA TYR A 75 -5.67 21.50 -0.58
C TYR A 75 -4.46 22.43 -0.48
N PHE A 76 -3.24 21.89 -0.31
CA PHE A 76 -2.03 22.71 -0.30
C PHE A 76 -1.74 23.37 -1.65
N GLN A 77 -2.00 22.68 -2.76
CA GLN A 77 -1.77 23.25 -4.09
C GLN A 77 -2.73 24.40 -4.40
N PHE A 78 -4.00 24.28 -3.99
CA PHE A 78 -5.08 25.17 -4.42
C PHE A 78 -5.39 26.28 -3.40
N VAL A 79 -5.37 25.96 -2.10
CA VAL A 79 -5.80 26.87 -1.02
C VAL A 79 -4.60 27.55 -0.37
N ALA A 80 -3.65 26.75 0.13
CA ALA A 80 -2.50 27.27 0.85
C ALA A 80 -1.31 27.50 -0.12
N ARG A 81 -1.28 28.65 -0.80
CA ARG A 81 -0.19 29.05 -1.74
C ARG A 81 1.24 29.03 -1.15
N LYS A 82 1.42 28.72 0.13
CA LYS A 82 2.71 28.49 0.80
C LYS A 82 2.92 27.00 1.07
N LEU A 83 4.04 26.46 0.58
CA LEU A 83 4.59 25.20 1.09
C LEU A 83 4.92 25.40 2.57
N ILE A 84 4.21 24.71 3.46
CA ILE A 84 4.65 24.58 4.85
C ILE A 84 6.02 23.90 4.81
N PRO A 85 7.08 24.47 5.43
CA PRO A 85 8.37 23.80 5.52
C PRO A 85 8.16 22.45 6.21
N SER A 86 8.48 21.38 5.49
CA SER A 86 8.35 20.03 6.03
C SER A 86 9.32 19.89 7.20
N ASN A 87 8.79 19.84 8.42
CA ASN A 87 9.60 19.51 9.59
C ASN A 87 10.16 18.09 9.38
N LYS A 88 11.44 17.88 9.71
CA LYS A 88 12.12 16.59 9.53
C LYS A 88 11.33 15.45 10.19
N SER A 89 10.75 15.69 11.36
CA SER A 89 9.91 14.72 12.06
C SER A 89 8.64 14.33 11.27
N ILE A 90 8.02 15.28 10.56
CA ILE A 90 6.85 15.01 9.71
C ILE A 90 7.26 14.18 8.50
N ALA A 91 8.42 14.48 7.89
CA ALA A 91 8.93 13.71 6.76
C ALA A 91 9.23 12.25 7.15
N TRP A 92 9.84 12.03 8.32
CA TRP A 92 10.03 10.68 8.89
C TRP A 92 8.71 9.97 9.14
N PHE A 93 7.75 10.64 9.76
CA PHE A 93 6.44 10.06 10.04
C PHE A 93 5.71 9.66 8.76
N CYS A 94 5.68 10.51 7.73
CA CYS A 94 5.10 10.17 6.43
C CYS A 94 5.81 8.99 5.77
N PHE A 95 7.14 8.94 5.82
CA PHE A 95 7.92 7.83 5.27
C PHE A 95 7.60 6.50 5.97
N LEU A 96 7.56 6.49 7.31
CA LEU A 96 7.22 5.29 8.09
C LEU A 96 5.78 4.83 7.82
N LEU A 97 4.84 5.76 7.66
CA LEU A 97 3.47 5.42 7.28
C LEU A 97 3.38 4.85 5.86
N ASP A 98 4.02 5.47 4.87
CA ASP A 98 4.05 4.98 3.48
C ASP A 98 4.58 3.53 3.45
N GLN A 99 5.69 3.29 4.16
CA GLN A 99 6.32 1.98 4.22
C GLN A 99 5.48 0.96 5.01
N GLY A 100 4.89 1.37 6.13
CA GLY A 100 4.02 0.52 6.94
C GLY A 100 2.78 0.05 6.18
N VAL A 101 2.07 0.97 5.50
CA VAL A 101 0.90 0.62 4.68
C VAL A 101 1.28 -0.33 3.55
N THR A 102 2.43 -0.10 2.90
CA THR A 102 2.96 -0.98 1.85
C THR A 102 3.15 -2.42 2.35
N TYR A 103 3.82 -2.59 3.50
CA TYR A 103 4.08 -3.93 4.06
C TYR A 103 2.80 -4.64 4.50
N VAL A 104 1.86 -3.92 5.11
CA VAL A 104 0.60 -4.52 5.57
C VAL A 104 -0.25 -4.96 4.38
N LEU A 105 -0.37 -4.15 3.31
CA LEU A 105 -1.11 -4.59 2.13
C LEU A 105 -0.41 -5.76 1.42
N PHE A 106 0.92 -5.71 1.26
CA PHE A 106 1.67 -6.78 0.63
C PHE A 106 1.51 -8.11 1.37
N SER A 107 1.71 -8.10 2.70
CA SER A 107 1.57 -9.30 3.53
C SER A 107 0.15 -9.87 3.51
N ALA A 108 -0.88 -9.02 3.63
CA ALA A 108 -2.27 -9.46 3.51
C ALA A 108 -2.59 -10.05 2.12
N THR A 109 -2.05 -9.44 1.06
CA THR A 109 -2.24 -9.92 -0.32
C THR A 109 -1.57 -11.27 -0.53
N MET A 110 -0.37 -11.47 0.00
CA MET A 110 0.34 -12.75 -0.08
C MET A 110 -0.35 -13.84 0.73
N ALA A 111 -0.86 -13.53 1.93
CA ALA A 111 -1.64 -14.47 2.72
C ALA A 111 -2.93 -14.90 1.99
N ALA A 112 -3.63 -13.95 1.37
CA ALA A 112 -4.80 -14.21 0.56
C ALA A 112 -4.47 -15.00 -0.71
N LEU A 113 -3.33 -14.71 -1.36
CA LEU A 113 -2.84 -15.45 -2.52
C LEU A 113 -2.56 -16.91 -2.16
N GLN A 114 -1.87 -17.16 -1.05
CA GLN A 114 -1.60 -18.52 -0.57
C GLN A 114 -2.90 -19.27 -0.29
N GLY A 115 -3.85 -18.65 0.41
CA GLY A 115 -5.17 -19.25 0.63
C GLY A 115 -5.91 -19.56 -0.68
N SER A 116 -5.81 -18.67 -1.66
CA SER A 116 -6.44 -18.85 -2.98
C SER A 116 -5.78 -19.96 -3.81
N LEU A 117 -4.45 -20.10 -3.72
CA LEU A 117 -3.73 -21.18 -4.39
C LEU A 117 -4.19 -22.55 -3.88
N ILE A 118 -4.34 -22.69 -2.56
CA ILE A 118 -4.84 -23.93 -1.95
C ILE A 118 -6.26 -24.23 -2.45
N ALA A 119 -7.12 -23.22 -2.61
CA ALA A 119 -8.47 -23.37 -3.15
C ALA A 119 -8.51 -23.79 -4.64
N VAL A 120 -7.49 -23.42 -5.44
CA VAL A 120 -7.38 -23.79 -6.86
C VAL A 120 -6.77 -25.18 -7.02
N THR A 121 -5.70 -25.50 -6.29
CA THR A 121 -5.00 -26.77 -6.42
C THR A 121 -5.77 -27.92 -5.77
N GLY A 122 -6.48 -27.64 -4.67
CA GLY A 122 -7.01 -28.65 -3.77
C GLY A 122 -5.88 -29.34 -2.99
N VAL A 123 -6.22 -30.04 -1.91
CA VAL A 123 -5.26 -30.86 -1.15
C VAL A 123 -5.83 -32.26 -0.99
N GLY A 124 -5.28 -33.21 -1.76
CA GLY A 124 -5.74 -34.60 -1.79
C GLY A 124 -5.65 -35.29 -0.43
N SER A 125 -4.62 -34.97 0.36
CA SER A 125 -4.42 -35.50 1.71
C SER A 125 -5.55 -35.14 2.70
N PHE A 126 -6.30 -34.07 2.43
CA PHE A 126 -7.44 -33.62 3.24
C PHE A 126 -8.80 -33.87 2.56
N GLN A 127 -8.84 -34.64 1.46
CA GLN A 127 -10.05 -34.81 0.62
C GLN A 127 -10.65 -33.47 0.13
N TRP A 128 -9.83 -32.42 0.05
CA TRP A 128 -10.32 -31.09 -0.30
C TRP A 128 -10.41 -30.95 -1.82
N SER A 129 -11.64 -30.98 -2.34
CA SER A 129 -11.93 -30.85 -3.77
C SER A 129 -11.71 -29.41 -4.26
N LYS A 130 -11.37 -29.25 -5.54
CA LYS A 130 -11.07 -27.96 -6.16
C LYS A 130 -12.30 -27.04 -6.13
N VAL A 131 -12.30 -26.07 -5.21
CA VAL A 131 -13.41 -25.12 -5.01
C VAL A 131 -13.63 -24.28 -6.28
N CYS A 132 -12.55 -23.89 -6.96
CA CYS A 132 -12.64 -23.09 -8.18
C CYS A 132 -13.24 -23.81 -9.39
N ASN A 133 -13.39 -25.14 -9.36
CA ASN A 133 -14.12 -25.85 -10.42
C ASN A 133 -15.65 -25.66 -10.28
N ILE A 134 -16.12 -25.42 -9.05
CA ILE A 134 -17.54 -25.20 -8.74
C ILE A 134 -17.87 -23.71 -8.82
N TYR A 135 -16.99 -22.82 -8.32
CA TYR A 135 -17.21 -21.38 -8.22
C TYR A 135 -16.25 -20.57 -9.11
N THR A 136 -16.24 -20.88 -10.40
CA THR A 136 -15.33 -20.25 -11.39
C THR A 136 -15.41 -18.73 -11.40
N ARG A 137 -16.62 -18.15 -11.40
CA ARG A 137 -16.81 -16.68 -11.43
C ARG A 137 -16.19 -15.98 -10.22
N PHE A 138 -16.40 -16.54 -9.01
CA PHE A 138 -15.82 -16.00 -7.78
C PHE A 138 -14.29 -16.07 -7.82
N CYS A 139 -13.74 -17.20 -8.26
CA CYS A 139 -12.29 -17.37 -8.37
C CYS A 139 -11.65 -16.43 -9.38
N VAL A 140 -12.30 -16.17 -10.53
CA VAL A 140 -11.80 -15.18 -11.51
C VAL A 140 -11.81 -13.77 -10.92
N GLN A 141 -12.88 -13.39 -10.20
CA GLN A 141 -12.96 -12.08 -9.54
C GLN A 141 -11.91 -11.91 -8.44
N VAL A 142 -11.77 -12.90 -7.57
CA VAL A 142 -10.75 -12.93 -6.50
C VAL A 142 -9.36 -12.88 -7.10
N GLY A 143 -9.08 -13.69 -8.13
CA GLY A 143 -7.80 -13.69 -8.85
C GLY A 143 -7.47 -12.33 -9.45
N GLY A 144 -8.42 -11.67 -10.11
CA GLY A 144 -8.25 -10.31 -10.63
C GLY A 144 -7.93 -9.30 -9.54
N SER A 145 -8.61 -9.37 -8.39
CA SER A 145 -8.33 -8.47 -7.27
C SER A 145 -7.00 -8.73 -6.58
N LEU A 146 -6.54 -9.98 -6.49
CA LEU A 146 -5.20 -10.30 -6.02
C LEU A 146 -4.13 -9.67 -6.93
N ILE A 147 -4.31 -9.73 -8.25
CA ILE A 147 -3.41 -9.06 -9.20
C ILE A 147 -3.42 -7.54 -8.95
N CYS A 148 -4.60 -6.94 -8.75
CA CYS A 148 -4.71 -5.52 -8.38
C CYS A 148 -4.00 -5.20 -7.06
N GLY A 149 -4.14 -6.04 -6.03
CA GLY A 149 -3.48 -5.87 -4.72
C GLY A 149 -1.96 -5.98 -4.79
N ILE A 150 -1.43 -6.89 -5.62
CA ILE A 150 0.01 -7.01 -5.89
C ILE A 150 0.51 -5.76 -6.61
N ALA A 151 -0.18 -5.33 -7.66
CA ALA A 151 0.15 -4.12 -8.40
C ALA A 151 0.11 -2.87 -7.51
N ALA A 152 -0.89 -2.77 -6.61
CA ALA A 152 -0.98 -1.70 -5.62
C ALA A 152 0.22 -1.70 -4.67
N SER A 153 0.61 -2.88 -4.17
CA SER A 153 1.76 -3.04 -3.28
C SER A 153 3.07 -2.60 -3.95
N LEU A 154 3.28 -2.95 -5.21
CA LEU A 154 4.44 -2.51 -5.99
C LEU A 154 4.43 -0.99 -6.21
N ALA A 155 3.29 -0.42 -6.58
CA ALA A 155 3.15 1.02 -6.76
C ALA A 155 3.42 1.79 -5.44
N MET A 156 2.95 1.27 -4.31
CA MET A 156 3.22 1.83 -2.99
C MET A 156 4.70 1.72 -2.57
N ALA A 157 5.39 0.65 -2.98
CA ALA A 157 6.84 0.55 -2.77
C ALA A 157 7.60 1.67 -3.52
N VAL A 158 7.16 2.03 -4.73
CA VAL A 158 7.70 3.18 -5.47
C VAL A 158 7.41 4.48 -4.72
N VAL A 159 6.19 4.68 -4.21
CA VAL A 159 5.85 5.86 -3.40
C VAL A 159 6.73 5.96 -2.15
N SER A 160 6.92 4.85 -1.43
CA SER A 160 7.79 4.76 -0.25
C SER A 160 9.23 5.13 -0.60
N SER A 161 9.73 4.68 -1.75
CA SER A 161 11.07 5.02 -2.24
C SER A 161 11.21 6.51 -2.55
N LEU A 162 10.19 7.13 -3.16
CA LEU A 162 10.15 8.58 -3.39
C LEU A 162 10.09 9.37 -2.08
N SER A 163 9.35 8.85 -1.08
CA SER A 163 9.26 9.42 0.26
C SER A 163 10.62 9.39 0.97
N ALA A 164 11.33 8.25 0.89
CA ALA A 164 12.69 8.10 1.39
C ALA A 164 13.67 9.06 0.68
N TYR A 165 13.60 9.15 -0.65
CA TYR A 165 14.45 10.05 -1.43
C TYR A 165 14.29 11.51 -0.98
N ARG A 166 13.06 11.98 -0.78
CA ARG A 166 12.81 13.34 -0.25
C ARG A 166 13.31 13.50 1.17
N LEU A 167 13.11 12.49 2.02
CA LEU A 167 13.59 12.49 3.40
C LEU A 167 15.12 12.65 3.45
N PHE A 168 15.86 11.82 2.71
CA PHE A 168 17.33 11.87 2.71
C PHE A 168 17.86 13.17 2.11
N ARG A 169 17.17 13.76 1.13
CA ARG A 169 17.55 15.07 0.59
C ARG A 169 17.37 16.24 1.57
N LEU A 170 16.57 16.09 2.63
CA LEU A 170 16.45 17.09 3.70
C LEU A 170 17.69 17.11 4.62
N TYR A 171 18.53 16.08 4.57
CA TYR A 171 19.79 16.02 5.31
C TYR A 171 20.94 16.44 4.38
N PRO A 172 21.51 17.65 4.53
CA PRO A 172 22.76 17.97 3.85
C PRO A 172 23.84 17.00 4.33
N SER A 173 24.63 16.44 3.40
CA SER A 173 25.81 15.66 3.77
C SER A 173 26.74 16.52 4.64
N VAL A 174 27.25 15.92 5.72
CA VAL A 174 28.18 16.56 6.68
C VAL A 174 29.43 17.16 6.02
N ALA A 175 29.68 16.85 4.74
CA ALA A 175 30.76 17.40 3.92
C ALA A 175 30.70 18.92 3.66
N ARG A 176 29.63 19.65 4.02
CA ARG A 176 29.56 21.12 3.84
C ARG A 176 29.70 21.96 5.12
N SER A 177 29.98 21.35 6.27
CA SER A 177 30.34 22.06 7.50
C SER A 177 31.79 21.80 7.92
N ALA A 178 32.69 21.67 6.95
CA ALA A 178 34.06 22.11 7.15
C ALA A 178 34.12 23.60 6.76
N SER A 179 33.42 24.46 7.49
CA SER A 179 34.04 25.76 7.74
C SER A 179 35.34 25.44 8.46
N PRO A 180 36.47 26.09 8.14
CA PRO A 180 37.66 25.91 8.94
C PRO A 180 37.27 26.40 10.32
N ARG A 181 37.10 25.46 11.26
CA ARG A 181 37.26 25.74 12.68
C ARG A 181 38.61 26.41 12.75
N ARG A 182 38.59 27.74 12.81
CA ARG A 182 39.75 28.56 13.08
C ARG A 182 40.21 28.09 14.45
N TRP A 183 41.16 27.17 14.42
CA TRP A 183 41.99 26.79 15.54
C TRP A 183 42.53 28.10 16.11
N ARG A 184 41.85 28.66 17.11
CA ARG A 184 42.54 29.43 18.13
C ARG A 184 43.20 28.40 19.01
N CYS A 185 44.29 27.83 18.48
CA CYS A 185 45.34 27.28 19.31
C CYS A 185 45.85 28.42 20.18
N TRP A 186 45.88 28.17 21.48
CA TRP A 186 46.89 28.64 22.42
C TRP A 186 48.12 29.26 21.76
N ALA A 187 48.31 30.57 21.95
CA ALA A 187 49.52 31.39 21.79
C ALA A 187 48.99 32.85 21.81
N LEU A 188 49.14 33.68 22.85
CA LEU A 188 50.35 34.12 23.56
C LEU A 188 49.90 35.00 24.75
N LEU A 189 50.68 34.96 25.84
CA LEU A 189 50.70 35.85 27.02
C LEU A 189 49.59 35.67 28.06
#